data_AF-A0A9P0JX83-F1
#
_entry.id   AF-A0A9P0JX83-F1
#
_cell.length_a   1.000
_cell.length_b   1.000
_cell.length_c   1.000
_cell.angle_alpha   90.00
_cell.angle_beta   90.00
_cell.angle_gamma   90.00
#
_symmetry.space_group_name_H-M   'P 1'
#
loop_
_entity.id
_entity.type
_entity.pdbx_description
1 polymer ?
#
loop_
_entity_poly.entity_id
_entity_poly.type
_entity_poly.pdbx_seq_one_letter_code
_entity_poly.pdbx_strand_id
1 'polypeptide(L)'
;MTENTEENNQNSLTLVKNGQPDTLLNHVEISVSESERRANGSLNIRDYYTVYLVEVKVTDPEYHSKLGKLTTVWRRYTEFEQLRDYLDVTYPYVILPPLPEKRVMFGWQKISSDTFDPNFIDRRRAGLENFLLRIAAHPVLTWDEHFIEFLQQEEGWRESYKANGYLQLVESKLKSLSLAVRLKKTDPKIEEYKQYGITLHNNLNNLLKARSRVAEKQYTVHKLHANYGRVFSEWSVIEKEMGDALQKTGHYFDSLASSIDASLEDEELLADQLKEYLFFAISLQNVCR
;
A
#
# COMPACT_ATOMS: atom_id res chain seq x y z
N MET A 1 -49.72 -26.72 -15.01
CA MET A 1 -49.63 -25.95 -13.75
C MET A 1 -48.39 -26.47 -13.04
N THR A 2 -47.22 -25.94 -13.41
CA THR A 2 -46.52 -24.80 -12.75
C THR A 2 -46.06 -25.22 -11.36
N GLU A 3 -44.80 -25.64 -11.22
CA GLU A 3 -43.67 -24.80 -10.79
C GLU A 3 -43.74 -24.46 -9.28
N ASN A 4 -42.77 -24.96 -8.51
CA ASN A 4 -41.77 -24.12 -7.83
C ASN A 4 -40.80 -24.95 -6.98
N THR A 5 -39.58 -25.04 -7.51
CA THR A 5 -38.31 -24.92 -6.81
C THR A 5 -38.31 -23.78 -5.81
N GLU A 6 -37.89 -24.04 -4.57
CA GLU A 6 -37.30 -23.02 -3.69
C GLU A 6 -35.96 -23.53 -3.20
N GLU A 7 -34.92 -23.07 -3.90
CA GLU A 7 -33.60 -22.82 -3.35
C GLU A 7 -33.75 -21.99 -2.07
N ASN A 8 -33.13 -22.42 -0.97
CA ASN A 8 -32.85 -21.51 0.14
C ASN A 8 -31.38 -21.60 0.51
N ASN A 9 -30.63 -20.90 -0.33
CA ASN A 9 -29.46 -20.09 -0.05
C ASN A 9 -29.29 -19.72 1.44
N GLN A 10 -28.63 -20.57 2.22
CA GLN A 10 -28.06 -20.17 3.51
C GLN A 10 -26.58 -19.85 3.28
N ASN A 11 -26.34 -18.60 2.85
CA ASN A 11 -25.09 -17.91 3.10
C ASN A 11 -24.78 -18.05 4.59
N SER A 12 -23.79 -18.87 4.90
CA SER A 12 -23.29 -19.12 6.24
C SER A 12 -22.72 -17.83 6.82
N LEU A 13 -23.59 -17.14 7.55
CA LEU A 13 -23.27 -16.07 8.49
C LEU A 13 -22.18 -16.54 9.45
N THR A 14 -21.02 -15.87 9.37
CA THR A 14 -20.01 -15.67 10.42
C THR A 14 -20.20 -16.51 11.69
N LEU A 15 -19.35 -17.54 11.87
CA LEU A 15 -19.20 -18.25 13.14
C LEU A 15 -18.59 -17.30 14.17
N VAL A 16 -19.41 -16.59 14.93
CA VAL A 16 -18.92 -15.68 15.98
C VAL A 16 -18.35 -16.50 17.15
N LYS A 17 -17.03 -16.69 17.22
CA LYS A 17 -16.35 -17.09 18.46
C LYS A 17 -16.10 -15.84 19.31
N ASN A 18 -16.60 -15.81 20.54
CA ASN A 18 -16.35 -14.76 21.55
C ASN A 18 -16.77 -13.31 21.23
N GLY A 19 -17.82 -13.12 20.42
CA GLY A 19 -18.38 -11.78 20.16
C GLY A 19 -17.56 -10.91 19.20
N GLN A 20 -16.43 -11.42 18.69
CA GLN A 20 -15.69 -10.84 17.58
C GLN A 20 -16.01 -11.58 16.29
N PRO A 21 -16.09 -10.88 15.14
CA PRO A 21 -16.24 -11.54 13.85
C PRO A 21 -15.05 -12.46 13.62
N ASP A 22 -15.32 -13.68 13.17
CA ASP A 22 -14.28 -14.65 12.88
C ASP A 22 -13.64 -14.34 11.54
N THR A 23 -12.37 -13.96 11.59
CA THR A 23 -11.62 -13.45 10.45
C THR A 23 -10.45 -14.39 10.17
N LEU A 24 -10.09 -14.52 8.89
CA LEU A 24 -8.97 -15.30 8.40
C LEU A 24 -7.67 -15.02 9.19
N LEU A 25 -7.44 -13.78 9.60
CA LEU A 25 -6.26 -13.40 10.39
C LEU A 25 -6.15 -14.13 11.74
N ASN A 26 -7.25 -14.65 12.28
CA ASN A 26 -7.24 -15.47 13.49
C ASN A 26 -6.66 -16.88 13.23
N HIS A 27 -6.65 -17.33 11.98
CA HIS A 27 -6.30 -18.70 11.60
C HIS A 27 -5.05 -18.80 10.73
N VAL A 28 -4.58 -17.67 10.20
CA VAL A 28 -3.40 -17.63 9.33
C VAL A 28 -2.51 -16.44 9.63
N GLU A 29 -1.22 -16.64 9.43
CA GLU A 29 -0.19 -15.61 9.40
C GLU A 29 0.12 -15.31 7.93
N ILE A 30 -0.04 -14.05 7.51
CA ILE A 30 0.25 -13.58 6.15
C ILE A 30 1.46 -12.65 6.22
N SER A 31 2.47 -12.92 5.40
CA SER A 31 3.64 -12.05 5.26
C SER A 31 3.99 -11.82 3.80
N VAL A 32 4.59 -10.68 3.51
CA VAL A 32 5.20 -10.38 2.22
C VAL A 32 6.68 -10.13 2.46
N SER A 33 7.52 -11.14 2.27
CA SER A 33 8.90 -11.17 2.78
C SER A 33 9.93 -10.78 1.72
N GLU A 34 9.87 -11.41 0.54
CA GLU A 34 10.87 -11.25 -0.52
C GLU A 34 10.35 -10.44 -1.71
N SER A 35 11.28 -9.87 -2.47
CA SER A 35 10.99 -9.29 -3.77
C SER A 35 12.02 -9.73 -4.81
N GLU A 36 11.57 -9.99 -6.03
CA GLU A 36 12.42 -10.47 -7.12
C GLU A 36 12.13 -9.68 -8.39
N ARG A 37 13.18 -9.32 -9.15
CA ARG A 37 13.02 -8.70 -10.47
C ARG A 37 12.99 -9.78 -11.54
N ARG A 38 11.82 -9.95 -12.18
CA ARG A 38 11.62 -10.92 -13.28
C ARG A 38 11.53 -10.21 -14.63
N ALA A 39 11.89 -10.92 -15.70
CA ALA A 39 11.75 -10.45 -17.07
C ALA A 39 10.50 -11.04 -17.73
N ASN A 40 9.83 -10.29 -18.60
CA ASN A 40 8.78 -10.84 -19.46
C ASN A 40 9.42 -11.72 -20.56
N GLY A 41 8.97 -12.97 -20.69
CA GLY A 41 9.50 -13.95 -21.67
C GLY A 41 9.15 -13.68 -23.14
N SER A 42 8.84 -12.45 -23.52
CA SER A 42 8.55 -12.07 -24.92
C SER A 42 9.83 -11.69 -25.66
N LEU A 43 9.93 -12.11 -26.92
CA LEU A 43 11.11 -12.06 -27.80
C LEU A 43 11.62 -10.64 -28.16
N ASN A 44 11.15 -9.58 -27.50
CA ASN A 44 11.62 -8.20 -27.70
C ASN A 44 11.74 -7.44 -26.36
N ILE A 45 12.98 -7.03 -26.04
CA ILE A 45 13.39 -5.88 -25.22
C ILE A 45 12.84 -5.78 -23.76
N ARG A 46 13.74 -6.02 -22.80
CA ARG A 46 13.95 -5.32 -21.50
C ARG A 46 12.77 -4.98 -20.58
N ASP A 47 11.59 -5.58 -20.71
CA ASP A 47 10.50 -5.35 -19.75
C ASP A 47 10.69 -6.19 -18.48
N TYR A 48 11.30 -5.57 -17.47
CA TYR A 48 11.41 -6.10 -16.11
C TYR A 48 10.25 -5.66 -15.23
N TYR A 49 9.84 -6.52 -14.31
CA TYR A 49 8.85 -6.20 -13.27
C TYR A 49 9.25 -6.81 -11.94
N THR A 50 8.84 -6.17 -10.85
CA THR A 50 9.05 -6.68 -9.50
C THR A 50 7.86 -7.54 -9.07
N VAL A 51 8.16 -8.76 -8.61
CA VAL A 51 7.22 -9.63 -7.90
C VAL A 51 7.57 -9.65 -6.41
N TYR A 52 6.57 -9.97 -5.60
CA TYR A 52 6.65 -10.05 -4.15
C TYR A 52 6.23 -11.47 -3.74
N LEU A 53 6.98 -12.08 -2.82
CA LEU A 53 6.65 -13.38 -2.26
C LEU A 53 5.60 -13.17 -1.17
N VAL A 54 4.39 -13.69 -1.39
CA VAL A 54 3.33 -13.75 -0.39
C VAL A 54 3.38 -15.12 0.25
N GLU A 55 3.57 -15.16 1.57
CA GLU A 55 3.61 -16.38 2.36
C GLU A 55 2.39 -16.43 3.27
N VAL A 56 1.70 -17.57 3.27
CA VAL A 56 0.56 -17.82 4.13
C VAL A 56 0.83 -19.08 4.93
N LYS A 57 0.82 -18.93 6.25
CA LYS A 57 1.03 -20.02 7.20
C LYS A 57 -0.23 -20.19 8.03
N VAL A 58 -0.82 -21.38 7.96
CA VAL A 58 -2.02 -21.68 8.75
C VAL A 58 -1.59 -21.98 10.19
N THR A 59 -2.13 -21.21 11.15
CA THR A 59 -1.86 -21.37 12.59
C THR A 59 -2.88 -22.30 13.24
N ASP A 60 -4.11 -22.33 12.74
CA ASP A 60 -5.21 -23.14 13.26
C ASP A 60 -5.24 -24.56 12.63
N PRO A 61 -5.06 -25.64 13.43
CA PRO A 61 -5.14 -27.03 12.94
C PRO A 61 -6.45 -27.40 12.24
N GLU A 62 -7.58 -26.78 12.60
CA GLU A 62 -8.87 -27.06 11.94
C GLU A 62 -8.85 -26.59 10.48
N TYR A 63 -8.20 -25.46 10.22
CA TYR A 63 -8.10 -24.83 8.90
C TYR A 63 -6.98 -25.39 8.02
N HIS A 64 -6.07 -26.19 8.57
CA HIS A 64 -5.03 -26.88 7.79
C HIS A 64 -5.64 -27.77 6.69
N SER A 65 -6.82 -28.35 6.97
CA SER A 65 -7.54 -29.20 6.01
C SER A 65 -8.18 -28.42 4.87
N LYS A 66 -8.48 -27.13 5.06
CA LYS A 66 -9.20 -26.28 4.10
C LYS A 66 -8.28 -25.37 3.28
N LEU A 67 -7.24 -24.83 3.89
CA LEU A 67 -6.31 -23.87 3.25
C LEU A 67 -4.96 -24.48 2.83
N GLY A 68 -4.67 -25.72 3.21
CA GLY A 68 -3.33 -26.29 3.07
C GLY A 68 -2.40 -25.88 4.22
N LYS A 69 -1.16 -26.39 4.24
CA LYS A 69 -0.25 -26.25 5.39
C LYS A 69 0.57 -24.96 5.36
N LEU A 70 1.19 -24.67 4.21
CA LEU A 70 2.01 -23.50 3.93
C LEU A 70 1.88 -23.23 2.43
N THR A 71 1.52 -22.00 2.08
CA THR A 71 1.40 -21.61 0.67
C THR A 71 2.24 -20.39 0.41
N THR A 72 3.06 -20.46 -0.64
CA THR A 72 3.98 -19.40 -1.04
C THR A 72 3.70 -19.05 -2.49
N VAL A 73 3.23 -17.82 -2.76
CA VAL A 73 2.87 -17.39 -4.11
C VAL A 73 3.59 -16.10 -4.47
N TRP A 74 4.11 -16.04 -5.68
CA TRP A 74 4.69 -14.82 -6.22
C TRP A 74 3.62 -13.96 -6.87
N ARG A 75 3.53 -12.69 -6.46
CA ARG A 75 2.55 -11.72 -6.98
C ARG A 75 3.23 -10.44 -7.40
N ARG A 76 2.92 -9.91 -8.59
CA ARG A 76 3.34 -8.56 -9.01
C ARG A 76 2.31 -7.52 -8.58
N TYR A 77 2.77 -6.28 -8.38
CA TYR A 77 1.93 -5.16 -7.92
C TYR A 77 0.59 -5.02 -8.69
N THR A 78 0.59 -5.21 -10.02
CA THR A 78 -0.66 -5.07 -10.80
C THR A 78 -1.71 -6.14 -10.49
N GLU A 79 -1.31 -7.28 -9.91
CA GLU A 79 -2.27 -8.33 -9.47
C GLU A 79 -2.98 -7.91 -8.20
N PHE A 80 -2.27 -7.21 -7.30
CA PHE A 80 -2.91 -6.54 -6.17
C PHE A 80 -3.87 -5.43 -6.64
N GLU A 81 -3.50 -4.67 -7.69
CA GLU A 81 -4.43 -3.71 -8.33
C GLU A 81 -5.71 -4.44 -8.80
N GLN A 82 -5.57 -5.57 -9.49
CA GLN A 82 -6.70 -6.36 -9.98
C GLN A 82 -7.56 -6.93 -8.84
N LEU A 83 -6.96 -7.44 -7.76
CA LEU A 83 -7.68 -7.90 -6.58
C LEU A 83 -8.45 -6.76 -5.92
N ARG A 84 -7.83 -5.58 -5.78
CA ARG A 84 -8.52 -4.41 -5.22
C ARG A 84 -9.67 -3.96 -6.11
N ASP A 85 -9.48 -3.92 -7.42
CA ASP A 85 -10.52 -3.54 -8.38
C ASP A 85 -11.68 -4.55 -8.36
N TYR A 86 -11.40 -5.85 -8.23
CA TYR A 86 -12.40 -6.89 -7.97
C TYR A 86 -13.25 -6.54 -6.75
N LEU A 87 -12.60 -6.37 -5.61
CA LEU A 87 -13.28 -6.10 -4.34
C LEU A 87 -14.08 -4.79 -4.39
N ASP A 88 -13.60 -3.78 -5.13
CA ASP A 88 -14.29 -2.48 -5.28
C ASP A 88 -15.60 -2.63 -6.06
N VAL A 89 -15.62 -3.56 -7.02
CA VAL A 89 -16.82 -3.87 -7.79
C VAL A 89 -17.77 -4.77 -7.00
N THR A 90 -17.26 -5.79 -6.33
CA THR A 90 -18.05 -6.78 -5.56
C THR A 90 -18.63 -6.17 -4.28
N TYR A 91 -17.88 -5.30 -3.61
CA TYR A 91 -18.24 -4.68 -2.32
C TYR A 91 -18.22 -3.15 -2.40
N PRO A 92 -19.08 -2.51 -3.20
CA PRO A 92 -19.04 -1.06 -3.45
C PRO A 92 -19.36 -0.20 -2.22
N TYR A 93 -19.87 -0.81 -1.15
CA TYR A 93 -20.22 -0.16 0.11
C TYR A 93 -19.10 -0.25 1.17
N VAL A 94 -18.00 -0.95 0.88
CA VAL A 94 -16.88 -1.14 1.82
C VAL A 94 -15.75 -0.17 1.49
N ILE A 95 -15.21 0.48 2.50
CA ILE A 95 -13.99 1.29 2.35
C ILE A 95 -12.81 0.33 2.25
N LEU A 96 -12.37 0.07 1.02
CA LEU A 96 -11.26 -0.85 0.80
C LEU A 96 -9.93 -0.28 1.26
N PRO A 97 -9.06 -1.12 1.86
CA PRO A 97 -7.68 -0.75 2.12
C PRO A 97 -7.01 -0.23 0.83
N PRO A 98 -6.30 0.91 0.88
CA PRO A 98 -5.59 1.42 -0.26
C PRO A 98 -4.35 0.55 -0.55
N LEU A 99 -3.94 0.54 -1.82
CA LEU A 99 -2.65 0.00 -2.20
C LEU A 99 -1.55 1.07 -2.00
N PRO A 100 -0.31 0.66 -1.72
CA PRO A 100 0.81 1.58 -1.72
C PRO A 100 1.00 2.22 -3.09
N GLU A 101 1.73 3.33 -3.14
CA GLU A 101 1.86 4.13 -4.35
C GLU A 101 2.52 3.40 -5.54
N LYS A 102 1.98 3.62 -6.75
CA LYS A 102 2.52 3.04 -7.99
C LYS A 102 3.87 3.63 -8.38
N ARG A 103 4.12 4.88 -7.97
CA ARG A 103 5.37 5.63 -8.16
C ARG A 103 5.59 6.47 -6.91
N VAL A 104 6.86 6.78 -6.63
CA VAL A 104 7.21 7.66 -5.51
C VAL A 104 6.43 8.98 -5.61
N MET A 105 5.56 9.25 -4.64
CA MET A 105 4.90 10.53 -4.46
C MET A 105 5.51 11.24 -3.26
N PHE A 106 5.58 12.57 -3.33
CA PHE A 106 6.08 13.42 -2.23
C PHE A 106 7.54 13.17 -1.81
N GLY A 107 8.31 12.42 -2.62
CA GLY A 107 9.75 12.26 -2.43
C GLY A 107 10.48 13.61 -2.55
N TRP A 108 11.36 13.90 -1.59
CA TRP A 108 12.15 15.14 -1.55
C TRP A 108 13.53 14.97 -2.18
N GLN A 109 14.05 13.74 -2.19
CA GLN A 109 15.24 13.41 -2.97
C GLN A 109 14.83 13.27 -4.44
N LYS A 110 15.51 14.01 -5.33
CA LYS A 110 15.41 13.83 -6.79
C LYS A 110 16.09 12.54 -7.26
N ILE A 111 16.02 11.48 -6.45
CA ILE A 111 16.38 10.15 -6.91
C ILE A 111 15.31 9.77 -7.92
N SER A 112 15.75 9.19 -9.02
CA SER A 112 14.92 8.72 -10.12
C SER A 112 13.61 8.15 -9.59
N SER A 113 12.50 8.43 -10.26
CA SER A 113 11.20 7.77 -10.05
C SER A 113 11.26 6.29 -10.45
N ASP A 114 12.36 5.64 -10.13
CA ASP A 114 12.72 4.31 -10.51
C ASP A 114 11.99 3.35 -9.58
N THR A 115 11.10 2.58 -10.18
CA THR A 115 10.35 1.55 -9.48
C THR A 115 11.23 0.41 -8.98
N PHE A 116 12.53 0.43 -9.31
CA PHE A 116 13.54 -0.52 -8.85
C PHE A 116 14.41 -0.02 -7.68
N ASP A 117 14.14 1.18 -7.14
CA ASP A 117 14.80 1.66 -5.93
C ASP A 117 14.51 0.71 -4.73
N PRO A 118 15.53 0.23 -4.01
CA PRO A 118 15.34 -0.70 -2.89
C PRO A 118 14.41 -0.17 -1.80
N ASN A 119 14.56 1.10 -1.40
CA ASN A 119 13.71 1.71 -0.37
C ASN A 119 12.25 1.80 -0.84
N PHE A 120 12.03 2.05 -2.13
CA PHE A 120 10.70 2.02 -2.71
C PHE A 120 10.09 0.62 -2.74
N ILE A 121 10.88 -0.39 -3.11
CA ILE A 121 10.46 -1.80 -3.11
C ILE A 121 10.07 -2.25 -1.71
N ASP A 122 10.89 -1.92 -0.70
CA ASP A 122 10.63 -2.30 0.70
C ASP A 122 9.39 -1.62 1.27
N ARG A 123 9.20 -0.32 1.00
CA ARG A 123 7.99 0.41 1.40
C ARG A 123 6.74 -0.14 0.72
N ARG A 124 6.85 -0.47 -0.56
CA ARG A 124 5.76 -1.11 -1.29
C ARG A 124 5.46 -2.49 -0.73
N ARG A 125 6.46 -3.32 -0.45
CA ARG A 125 6.32 -4.65 0.17
C ARG A 125 5.53 -4.54 1.49
N ALA A 126 5.94 -3.64 2.39
CA ALA A 126 5.24 -3.39 3.65
C ALA A 126 3.79 -2.91 3.43
N GLY A 127 3.56 -2.01 2.45
CA GLY A 127 2.21 -1.56 2.11
C GLY A 127 1.31 -2.66 1.52
N LEU A 128 1.87 -3.57 0.73
CA LEU A 128 1.15 -4.73 0.19
C LEU A 128 0.81 -5.74 1.29
N GLU A 129 1.73 -5.99 2.23
CA GLU A 129 1.46 -6.81 3.42
C GLU A 129 0.31 -6.21 4.24
N ASN A 130 0.39 -4.93 4.58
CA ASN A 130 -0.68 -4.23 5.30
C ASN A 130 -2.03 -4.29 4.56
N PHE A 131 -2.03 -4.19 3.24
CA PHE A 131 -3.23 -4.35 2.43
C PHE A 131 -3.86 -5.74 2.61
N LEU A 132 -3.07 -6.82 2.49
CA LEU A 132 -3.56 -8.19 2.68
C LEU A 132 -4.04 -8.44 4.11
N LEU A 133 -3.27 -7.98 5.11
CA LEU A 133 -3.63 -8.10 6.53
C LEU A 133 -4.95 -7.38 6.84
N ARG A 134 -5.17 -6.17 6.30
CA ARG A 134 -6.40 -5.41 6.49
C ARG A 134 -7.61 -6.08 5.83
N ILE A 135 -7.44 -6.71 4.66
CA ILE A 135 -8.50 -7.52 4.03
C ILE A 135 -8.80 -8.75 4.88
N ALA A 136 -7.76 -9.48 5.29
CA ALA A 136 -7.88 -10.67 6.14
C ALA A 136 -8.50 -10.36 7.50
N ALA A 137 -8.36 -9.14 8.03
CA ALA A 137 -8.99 -8.69 9.26
C ALA A 137 -10.42 -8.14 9.06
N HIS A 138 -10.87 -7.93 7.81
CA HIS A 138 -12.17 -7.31 7.56
C HIS A 138 -13.30 -8.35 7.63
N PRO A 139 -14.34 -8.18 8.47
CA PRO A 139 -15.39 -9.19 8.69
C PRO A 139 -16.12 -9.68 7.44
N VAL A 140 -16.21 -8.83 6.42
CA VAL A 140 -16.91 -9.13 5.16
C VAL A 140 -15.96 -9.64 4.06
N LEU A 141 -14.71 -9.19 4.01
CA LEU A 141 -13.80 -9.47 2.87
C LEU A 141 -12.93 -10.70 3.12
N THR A 142 -12.79 -11.09 4.39
CA THR A 142 -11.82 -12.07 4.85
C THR A 142 -11.98 -13.47 4.26
N TRP A 143 -13.22 -13.87 3.94
CA TRP A 143 -13.56 -15.15 3.33
C TRP A 143 -13.97 -15.03 1.86
N ASP A 144 -13.64 -13.92 1.20
CA ASP A 144 -13.89 -13.76 -0.22
C ASP A 144 -13.11 -14.80 -1.03
N GLU A 145 -13.79 -15.49 -1.94
CA GLU A 145 -13.22 -16.60 -2.72
C GLU A 145 -12.01 -16.15 -3.55
N HIS A 146 -12.08 -14.97 -4.18
CA HIS A 146 -10.98 -14.47 -5.01
C HIS A 146 -9.78 -14.02 -4.18
N PHE A 147 -10.03 -13.52 -2.97
CA PHE A 147 -8.97 -13.23 -2.02
C PHE A 147 -8.25 -14.50 -1.57
N ILE A 148 -8.98 -15.56 -1.23
CA ILE A 148 -8.38 -16.86 -0.85
C ILE A 148 -7.60 -17.47 -2.04
N GLU A 149 -8.17 -17.45 -3.25
CA GLU A 149 -7.46 -17.87 -4.47
C GLU A 149 -6.18 -17.04 -4.70
N PHE A 150 -6.24 -15.72 -4.49
CA PHE A 150 -5.08 -14.84 -4.64
C PHE A 150 -3.95 -15.24 -3.68
N LEU A 151 -4.26 -15.74 -2.49
CA LEU A 151 -3.27 -16.18 -1.52
C LEU A 151 -2.70 -17.58 -1.81
N GLN A 152 -3.41 -18.42 -2.58
CA GLN A 152 -3.07 -19.84 -2.72
C GLN A 152 -2.63 -20.28 -4.11
N GLN A 153 -3.16 -19.66 -5.16
CA GLN A 153 -3.03 -20.19 -6.51
C GLN A 153 -1.72 -19.76 -7.19
N GLU A 154 -0.76 -20.65 -7.39
CA GLU A 154 0.53 -20.26 -8.02
C GLU A 154 0.39 -19.76 -9.46
N GLU A 155 -0.37 -20.47 -10.31
CA GLU A 155 -0.53 -20.17 -11.73
C GLU A 155 -2.00 -19.97 -12.14
N GLY A 156 -2.26 -19.13 -13.14
CA GLY A 156 -3.58 -19.01 -13.74
C GLY A 156 -4.58 -18.10 -12.99
N TRP A 157 -4.15 -17.42 -11.92
CA TRP A 157 -5.05 -16.56 -11.13
C TRP A 157 -5.65 -15.41 -11.96
N ARG A 158 -4.86 -14.84 -12.88
CA ARG A 158 -5.31 -13.76 -13.78
C ARG A 158 -6.39 -14.23 -14.76
N GLU A 159 -6.29 -15.47 -15.20
CA GLU A 159 -7.24 -16.13 -16.08
C GLU A 159 -8.52 -16.48 -15.31
N SER A 160 -8.40 -17.00 -14.08
CA SER A 160 -9.51 -17.23 -13.14
C SER A 160 -10.31 -15.95 -12.89
N TYR A 161 -9.62 -14.85 -12.61
CA TYR A 161 -10.18 -13.52 -12.38
C TYR A 161 -11.14 -13.04 -13.49
N LYS A 162 -10.87 -13.37 -14.76
CA LYS A 162 -11.75 -13.00 -15.88
C LYS A 162 -12.91 -13.97 -16.07
N ALA A 163 -12.73 -15.24 -15.72
CA ALA A 163 -13.73 -16.29 -15.87
C ALA A 163 -14.86 -16.17 -14.85
N ASN A 164 -14.57 -15.65 -13.65
CA ASN A 164 -15.50 -15.58 -12.51
C ASN A 164 -16.56 -14.46 -12.61
N GLY A 165 -16.93 -14.02 -13.81
CA GLY A 165 -18.03 -13.07 -14.00
C GLY A 165 -17.72 -11.61 -13.65
N TYR A 166 -16.44 -11.24 -13.43
CA TYR A 166 -16.02 -9.86 -13.16
C TYR A 166 -16.60 -8.85 -14.15
N LEU A 167 -16.63 -9.17 -15.45
CA LEU A 167 -17.21 -8.30 -16.47
C LEU A 167 -18.70 -8.00 -16.22
N GLN A 168 -19.47 -9.00 -15.79
CA GLN A 168 -20.90 -8.83 -15.49
C GLN A 168 -21.10 -7.97 -14.23
N LEU A 169 -20.24 -8.14 -13.23
CA LEU A 169 -20.22 -7.32 -12.02
C LEU A 169 -19.92 -5.84 -12.37
N VAL A 170 -18.93 -5.60 -13.23
CA VAL A 170 -18.60 -4.25 -13.72
C VAL A 170 -19.76 -3.62 -14.46
N GLU A 171 -20.39 -4.35 -15.39
CA GLU A 171 -21.58 -3.86 -16.10
C GLU A 171 -22.72 -3.52 -15.15
N SER A 172 -22.94 -4.35 -14.14
CA SER A 172 -23.98 -4.13 -13.11
C SER A 172 -23.68 -2.89 -12.27
N LYS A 173 -22.41 -2.69 -11.88
CA LYS A 173 -21.96 -1.47 -11.18
C LYS A 173 -22.09 -0.22 -12.04
N LEU A 174 -21.76 -0.29 -13.33
CA LEU A 174 -21.95 0.84 -14.25
C LEU A 174 -23.43 1.21 -14.38
N LYS A 175 -24.31 0.20 -14.50
CA LYS A 175 -25.77 0.41 -14.52
C LYS A 175 -26.25 1.05 -13.21
N SER A 176 -25.83 0.55 -12.05
CA SER A 176 -26.24 1.12 -10.75
C SER A 176 -25.75 2.55 -10.54
N LEU A 177 -24.50 2.86 -10.91
CA LEU A 177 -23.96 4.23 -10.89
C LEU A 177 -24.76 5.17 -11.81
N SER A 178 -25.13 4.70 -13.00
CA SER A 178 -25.94 5.50 -13.92
C SER A 178 -27.33 5.85 -13.36
N LEU A 179 -27.90 4.97 -12.53
CA LEU A 179 -29.15 5.21 -11.81
C LEU A 179 -28.93 6.16 -10.62
N ALA A 180 -27.83 6.00 -9.88
CA ALA A 180 -27.47 6.86 -8.76
C ALA A 180 -27.29 8.33 -9.21
N VAL A 181 -26.66 8.56 -10.36
CA VAL A 181 -26.53 9.92 -10.95
C VAL A 181 -27.90 10.56 -11.25
N ARG A 182 -28.94 9.75 -11.48
CA ARG A 182 -30.31 10.25 -11.72
C ARG A 182 -31.08 10.49 -10.41
N LEU A 183 -30.61 9.97 -9.28
CA LEU A 183 -31.21 10.23 -7.97
C LEU A 183 -30.87 11.67 -7.55
N LYS A 184 -31.90 12.51 -7.46
CA LYS A 184 -31.75 13.96 -7.21
C LYS A 184 -31.51 14.32 -5.73
N LYS A 185 -31.53 13.33 -4.83
CA LYS A 185 -31.38 13.53 -3.38
C LYS A 185 -30.52 12.41 -2.78
N THR A 186 -29.23 12.70 -2.58
CA THR A 186 -28.32 11.88 -1.78
C THR A 186 -28.60 12.10 -0.29
N ASP A 187 -28.39 11.09 0.55
CA ASP A 187 -28.48 11.23 2.01
C ASP A 187 -27.51 12.31 2.50
N PRO A 188 -27.96 13.32 3.27
CA PRO A 188 -27.09 14.37 3.82
C PRO A 188 -25.86 13.84 4.56
N LYS A 189 -25.98 12.68 5.23
CA LYS A 189 -24.89 12.07 5.99
C LYS A 189 -23.80 11.49 5.07
N ILE A 190 -24.19 10.95 3.91
CA ILE A 190 -23.23 10.46 2.91
C ILE A 190 -22.48 11.64 2.29
N GLU A 191 -23.17 12.75 2.03
CA GLU A 191 -22.53 13.98 1.53
C GLU A 191 -21.56 14.58 2.55
N GLU A 192 -21.89 14.53 3.85
CA GLU A 192 -20.97 14.93 4.92
C GLU A 192 -19.68 14.09 4.92
N TYR A 193 -19.79 12.77 4.83
CA TYR A 193 -18.62 11.88 4.75
C TYR A 193 -17.79 12.10 3.50
N LYS A 194 -18.44 12.35 2.35
CA LYS A 194 -17.77 12.71 1.10
C LYS A 194 -16.97 14.00 1.25
N GLN A 195 -17.60 15.04 1.82
CA GLN A 195 -16.94 16.32 2.04
C GLN A 195 -15.78 16.22 3.03
N TYR A 196 -15.95 15.42 4.10
CA TYR A 196 -14.87 15.09 5.02
C TYR A 196 -13.69 14.42 4.29
N GLY A 197 -13.96 13.41 3.46
CA GLY A 197 -12.94 12.74 2.66
C GLY A 197 -12.18 13.68 1.72
N ILE A 198 -12.89 14.59 1.05
CA ILE A 198 -12.29 15.61 0.17
C ILE A 198 -11.38 16.55 0.98
N THR A 199 -11.87 17.08 2.10
CA THR A 199 -11.11 18.01 2.96
C THR A 199 -9.88 17.32 3.54
N LEU A 200 -10.02 16.08 4.05
CA LEU A 200 -8.91 15.29 4.57
C LEU A 200 -7.84 15.05 3.49
N HIS A 201 -8.26 14.63 2.30
CA HIS A 201 -7.35 14.42 1.17
C HIS A 201 -6.58 15.71 0.81
N ASN A 202 -7.28 16.83 0.70
CA ASN A 202 -6.66 18.12 0.34
C ASN A 202 -5.66 18.59 1.40
N ASN A 203 -6.03 18.49 2.68
CA ASN A 203 -5.17 18.89 3.80
C ASN A 203 -3.90 18.03 3.86
N LEU A 204 -4.04 16.69 3.77
CA LEU A 204 -2.90 15.78 3.77
C LEU A 204 -2.00 15.97 2.55
N ASN A 205 -2.58 16.17 1.36
CA ASN A 205 -1.82 16.43 0.14
C ASN A 205 -1.00 17.73 0.25
N ASN A 206 -1.59 18.78 0.81
CA ASN A 206 -0.90 20.05 1.03
C ASN A 206 0.21 19.93 2.08
N LEU A 207 -0.06 19.21 3.18
CA LEU A 207 0.92 18.94 4.22
C LEU A 207 2.12 18.14 3.68
N LEU A 208 1.87 17.04 2.96
CA LEU A 208 2.90 16.21 2.34
C LEU A 208 3.76 16.99 1.33
N LYS A 209 3.14 17.87 0.53
CA LYS A 209 3.87 18.78 -0.37
C LYS A 209 4.72 19.80 0.37
N ALA A 210 4.19 20.41 1.43
CA ALA A 210 4.92 21.37 2.24
C ALA A 210 6.13 20.71 2.91
N ARG A 211 5.91 19.54 3.53
CA ARG A 211 6.97 18.70 4.11
C ARG A 211 8.06 18.37 3.10
N SER A 212 7.69 17.85 1.94
CA SER A 212 8.64 17.49 0.87
C SER A 212 9.55 18.66 0.48
N ARG A 213 9.01 19.88 0.41
CA ARG A 213 9.80 21.11 0.17
C ARG A 213 10.74 21.44 1.32
N VAL A 214 10.29 21.30 2.57
CA VAL A 214 11.13 21.54 3.76
C VAL A 214 12.28 20.53 3.79
N ALA A 215 12.00 19.25 3.56
CA ALA A 215 13.00 18.19 3.51
C ALA A 215 14.04 18.44 2.40
N GLU A 216 13.64 18.90 1.21
CA GLU A 216 14.58 19.29 0.14
C GLU A 216 15.53 20.42 0.58
N LYS A 217 15.02 21.40 1.34
CA LYS A 217 15.85 22.49 1.89
C LYS A 217 16.77 22.01 2.99
N GLN A 218 16.29 21.21 3.94
CA GLN A 218 17.11 20.61 4.99
C GLN A 218 18.24 19.78 4.40
N TYR A 219 17.96 18.98 3.37
CA TYR A 219 18.98 18.20 2.68
C TYR A 219 20.04 19.07 1.98
N THR A 220 19.65 20.24 1.46
CA THR A 220 20.60 21.22 0.92
C THR A 220 21.52 21.75 2.02
N VAL A 221 20.98 22.03 3.21
CA VAL A 221 21.76 22.47 4.39
C VAL A 221 22.69 21.36 4.88
N HIS A 222 22.22 20.10 4.93
CA HIS A 222 23.04 18.93 5.20
C HIS A 222 24.27 18.87 4.27
N LYS A 223 24.05 18.98 2.96
CA LYS A 223 25.15 18.94 1.97
C LYS A 223 26.16 20.07 2.19
N LEU A 224 25.68 21.25 2.55
CA LEU A 224 26.54 22.40 2.82
C LEU A 224 27.42 22.14 4.05
N HIS A 225 26.82 21.68 5.15
CA HIS A 225 27.55 21.34 6.37
C HIS A 225 28.54 20.19 6.15
N ALA A 226 28.15 19.13 5.44
CA ALA A 226 29.07 18.04 5.10
C ALA A 226 30.26 18.53 4.26
N ASN A 227 30.01 19.45 3.32
CA ASN A 227 31.10 20.04 2.54
C ASN A 227 32.02 20.93 3.39
N TYR A 228 31.47 21.72 4.32
CA TYR A 228 32.29 22.47 5.27
C TYR A 228 33.10 21.54 6.17
N GLY A 229 32.48 20.48 6.70
CA GLY A 229 33.16 19.48 7.53
C GLY A 229 34.38 18.90 6.84
N ARG A 230 34.22 18.51 5.57
CA ARG A 230 35.32 18.08 4.70
C ARG A 230 36.38 19.16 4.49
N VAL A 231 36.00 20.36 4.05
CA VAL A 231 36.97 21.44 3.74
C VAL A 231 37.78 21.85 4.96
N PHE A 232 37.15 21.98 6.14
CA PHE A 232 37.84 22.30 7.38
C PHE A 232 38.79 21.17 7.83
N SER A 233 38.41 19.92 7.62
CA SER A 233 39.26 18.76 7.90
C SER A 233 40.42 18.62 6.90
N GLU A 234 40.23 19.02 5.65
CA GLU A 234 41.33 19.04 4.66
C GLU A 234 42.29 20.21 4.94
N TRP A 235 41.77 21.37 5.32
CA TRP A 235 42.59 22.54 5.67
C TRP A 235 43.40 22.31 6.95
N SER A 236 42.84 21.61 7.94
CA SER A 236 43.53 21.30 9.20
C SER A 236 44.86 20.57 9.01
N VAL A 237 44.98 19.76 7.95
CA VAL A 237 46.17 18.96 7.62
C VAL A 237 47.31 19.83 7.07
N ILE A 238 46.98 20.94 6.41
CA ILE A 238 47.95 21.82 5.74
C ILE A 238 48.36 22.99 6.66
N GLU A 239 47.43 23.43 7.51
CA GLU A 239 47.61 24.58 8.39
C GLU A 239 48.47 24.24 9.62
N LYS A 240 49.44 25.11 9.94
CA LYS A 240 50.48 24.81 10.94
C LYS A 240 50.12 25.28 12.34
N GLU A 241 49.39 26.39 12.48
CA GLU A 241 49.17 27.02 13.78
C GLU A 241 47.80 26.68 14.38
N MET A 242 46.78 26.47 13.54
CA MET A 242 45.39 26.30 13.98
C MET A 242 44.75 24.97 13.54
N GLY A 243 45.55 23.97 13.15
CA GLY A 243 45.08 22.67 12.66
C GLY A 243 44.06 22.00 13.59
N ASP A 244 44.35 21.90 14.89
CA ASP A 244 43.44 21.29 15.87
C ASP A 244 42.07 22.00 15.96
N ALA A 245 42.06 23.33 15.86
CA ALA A 245 40.82 24.11 15.91
C ALA A 245 39.99 23.92 14.63
N LEU A 246 40.65 23.88 13.47
CA LEU A 246 40.02 23.58 12.18
C LEU A 246 39.44 22.17 12.16
N GLN A 247 40.19 21.17 12.68
CA GLN A 247 39.72 19.79 12.75
C GLN A 247 38.46 19.65 13.63
N LYS A 248 38.46 20.29 14.81
CA LYS A 248 37.28 20.34 15.68
C LYS A 248 36.09 21.00 15.00
N THR A 249 36.33 22.07 14.25
CA THR A 249 35.30 22.76 13.47
C THR A 249 34.74 21.87 12.37
N GLY A 250 35.61 21.12 11.68
CA GLY A 250 35.21 20.13 10.68
C GLY A 250 34.27 19.07 11.25
N HIS A 251 34.68 18.43 12.36
CA HIS A 251 33.85 17.46 13.06
C HIS A 251 32.51 18.02 13.57
N TYR A 252 32.50 19.28 14.01
CA TYR A 252 31.26 19.95 14.41
C TYR A 252 30.29 20.07 13.23
N PHE A 253 30.77 20.46 12.04
CA PHE A 253 29.94 20.50 10.85
C PHE A 253 29.48 19.12 10.37
N ASP A 254 30.31 18.08 10.47
CA ASP A 254 29.90 16.70 10.19
C ASP A 254 28.80 16.22 11.15
N SER A 255 28.90 16.60 12.42
CA SER A 255 27.85 16.31 13.42
C SER A 255 26.54 17.01 13.09
N LEU A 256 26.58 18.27 12.63
CA LEU A 256 25.37 18.99 12.18
C LEU A 256 24.74 18.30 10.96
N ALA A 257 25.56 17.92 9.98
CA ALA A 257 25.08 17.20 8.80
C ALA A 257 24.42 15.87 9.19
N SER A 258 25.04 15.08 10.07
CA SER A 258 24.52 13.80 10.55
C SER A 258 23.19 13.95 11.31
N SER A 259 23.06 15.00 12.14
CA SER A 259 21.81 15.28 12.85
C SER A 259 20.65 15.63 11.90
N ILE A 260 20.92 16.32 10.80
CA ILE A 260 19.89 16.63 9.80
C ILE A 260 19.48 15.35 9.06
N ASP A 261 20.42 14.45 8.79
CA ASP A 261 20.14 13.19 8.09
C ASP A 261 19.18 12.31 8.89
N ALA A 262 19.45 12.10 10.18
CA ALA A 262 18.55 11.36 11.08
C ALA A 262 17.14 12.00 11.15
N SER A 263 17.07 13.34 11.21
CA SER A 263 15.77 14.04 11.22
C SER A 263 15.00 13.85 9.90
N LEU A 264 15.68 13.71 8.77
CA LEU A 264 15.05 13.47 7.47
C LEU A 264 14.48 12.05 7.36
N GLU A 265 15.14 11.06 7.97
CA GLU A 265 14.65 9.68 8.07
C GLU A 265 13.36 9.60 8.90
N ASP A 266 13.35 10.21 10.09
CA ASP A 266 12.16 10.27 10.97
C ASP A 266 10.97 10.94 10.26
N GLU A 267 11.24 12.03 9.56
CA GLU A 267 10.24 12.72 8.75
C GLU A 267 9.67 11.81 7.67
N GLU A 268 10.47 10.94 7.05
CA GLU A 268 10.00 10.05 5.97
C GLU A 268 9.07 8.96 6.50
N LEU A 269 9.35 8.43 7.69
CA LEU A 269 8.46 7.50 8.39
C LEU A 269 7.09 8.14 8.68
N LEU A 270 7.08 9.40 9.13
CA LEU A 270 5.82 10.14 9.35
C LEU A 270 5.06 10.36 8.04
N ALA A 271 5.76 10.67 6.95
CA ALA A 271 5.13 10.87 5.64
C ALA A 271 4.47 9.58 5.12
N ASP A 272 5.09 8.42 5.32
CA ASP A 272 4.52 7.16 4.87
C ASP A 272 3.22 6.82 5.60
N GLN A 273 3.12 7.13 6.91
CA GLN A 273 1.86 7.02 7.65
C GLN A 273 0.79 7.98 7.10
N LEU A 274 1.15 9.24 6.84
CA LEU A 274 0.21 10.23 6.30
C LEU A 274 -0.28 9.90 4.88
N LYS A 275 0.58 9.29 4.05
CA LYS A 275 0.20 8.80 2.72
C LYS A 275 -0.89 7.73 2.81
N GLU A 276 -0.82 6.84 3.81
CA GLU A 276 -1.86 5.82 4.01
C GLU A 276 -3.23 6.48 4.25
N TYR A 277 -3.32 7.45 5.16
CA TYR A 277 -4.56 8.21 5.40
C TYR A 277 -5.01 9.00 4.16
N LEU A 278 -4.07 9.54 3.38
CA LEU A 278 -4.37 10.23 2.12
C LEU A 278 -5.08 9.30 1.13
N PHE A 279 -4.64 8.05 1.01
CA PHE A 279 -5.24 7.06 0.12
C PHE A 279 -6.55 6.47 0.68
N PHE A 280 -6.68 6.35 2.00
CA PHE A 280 -7.97 6.03 2.63
C PHE A 280 -9.01 7.11 2.38
N ALA A 281 -8.62 8.40 2.40
CA ALA A 281 -9.53 9.50 2.08
C ALA A 281 -10.10 9.37 0.66
N ILE A 282 -9.31 8.87 -0.30
CA ILE A 282 -9.78 8.56 -1.67
C ILE A 282 -10.74 7.37 -1.65
N SER A 283 -10.41 6.31 -0.90
CA SER A 283 -11.26 5.11 -0.81
C SER A 283 -12.62 5.45 -0.17
N LEU A 284 -12.66 6.32 0.84
CA LEU A 284 -13.90 6.86 1.41
C LEU A 284 -14.72 7.63 0.36
N GLN A 285 -14.08 8.55 -0.38
CA GLN A 285 -14.76 9.30 -1.44
C GLN A 285 -15.35 8.39 -2.52
N ASN A 286 -14.72 7.24 -2.80
CA ASN A 286 -15.20 6.29 -3.78
C ASN A 286 -16.48 5.56 -3.36
N VAL A 287 -16.64 5.30 -2.06
CA VAL A 287 -17.85 4.69 -1.50
C VAL A 287 -19.00 5.69 -1.46
N CYS A 288 -18.73 6.98 -1.22
CA CYS A 288 -19.73 8.04 -1.16
C CYS A 288 -20.11 8.65 -2.53
N ARG A 289 -19.97 7.89 -3.63
CA ARG A 289 -20.18 8.38 -5.00
C ARG A 289 -21.65 8.60 -5.35
#